data_AF-A0A3A9C5S4-F1
#
_entry.id   AF-A0A3A9C5S4-F1
#
_cell.length_a   1.000
_cell.length_b   1.000
_cell.length_c   1.000
_cell.angle_alpha   90.00
_cell.angle_beta   90.00
_cell.angle_gamma   90.00
#
_symmetry.space_group_name_H-M   'P 1'
#
loop_
_entity.id
_entity.type
_entity.pdbx_description
1 polymer ?
#
loop_
_entity_poly.entity_id
_entity_poly.type
_entity_poly.pdbx_seq_one_letter_code
_entity_poly.pdbx_strand_id
1 'polypeptide(L)'
;MRKKTTTAQLNKVITGDLLQVIKVEISYKFSKQTDEIGKETFIKNFSFLSKSGMFADMIDWHYEKRHNSDREYIIDSGSLNGYSDIIITVYLRVADGVDGEDIEKKLLLQESEK
;
A
#
# COMPACT_ATOMS: atom_id res chain seq x y z
N MET A 1 -8.07 -2.73 -12.32
CA MET A 1 -9.15 -2.66 -11.31
C MET A 1 -8.51 -2.63 -9.95
N ARG A 2 -8.86 -1.65 -9.11
CA ARG A 2 -8.33 -1.54 -7.75
C ARG A 2 -8.96 -2.61 -6.86
N LYS A 3 -8.11 -3.37 -6.17
CA LYS A 3 -8.49 -4.45 -5.24
C LYS A 3 -8.27 -3.98 -3.81
N LYS A 4 -9.07 -4.48 -2.87
CA LYS A 4 -8.91 -4.18 -1.43
C LYS A 4 -7.80 -5.06 -0.82
N THR A 5 -7.10 -4.50 0.16
CA THR A 5 -6.11 -5.20 0.98
C THR A 5 -6.12 -4.63 2.40
N THR A 6 -5.23 -5.10 3.27
CA THR A 6 -5.12 -4.66 4.66
C THR A 6 -3.73 -4.12 4.97
N THR A 7 -3.63 -3.27 6.00
CA THR A 7 -2.33 -2.81 6.52
C THR A 7 -1.41 -3.99 6.88
N ALA A 8 -1.96 -5.06 7.45
CA ALA A 8 -1.20 -6.25 7.83
C ALA A 8 -0.64 -7.01 6.62
N GLN A 9 -1.43 -7.21 5.56
CA GLN A 9 -0.99 -7.87 4.32
C GLN A 9 0.09 -7.06 3.62
N LEU A 10 -0.13 -5.74 3.49
CA LEU A 10 0.86 -4.82 2.94
C LEU A 10 2.18 -4.85 3.73
N ASN A 11 2.11 -4.84 5.06
CA ASN A 11 3.32 -4.85 5.88
C ASN A 11 4.09 -6.16 5.72
N LYS A 12 3.40 -7.31 5.58
CA LYS A 12 4.04 -8.61 5.33
C LYS A 12 4.78 -8.63 4.00
N VAL A 13 4.20 -8.09 2.92
CA VAL A 13 4.86 -8.11 1.60
C VAL A 13 6.00 -7.10 1.48
N ILE A 14 5.91 -5.97 2.19
CA ILE A 14 6.97 -4.94 2.20
C ILE A 14 8.13 -5.39 3.09
N THR A 15 7.87 -5.90 4.30
CA THR A 15 8.94 -6.34 5.22
C THR A 15 9.51 -7.72 4.91
N GLY A 16 8.78 -8.54 4.14
CA GLY A 16 9.26 -9.81 3.60
C GLY A 16 10.03 -9.68 2.28
N ASP A 17 10.43 -8.46 1.90
CA ASP A 17 11.18 -8.15 0.67
C ASP A 17 10.55 -8.68 -0.63
N LEU A 18 9.22 -8.84 -0.69
CA LEU A 18 8.54 -9.21 -1.94
C LEU A 18 8.30 -7.98 -2.81
N LEU A 19 7.93 -6.88 -2.15
CA LEU A 19 7.70 -5.58 -2.78
C LEU A 19 8.59 -4.52 -2.13
N GLN A 20 9.36 -3.83 -2.96
CA GLN A 20 10.21 -2.72 -2.55
C GLN A 20 9.49 -1.40 -2.80
N VAL A 21 9.57 -0.51 -1.82
CA VAL A 21 9.05 0.86 -1.95
C VAL A 21 9.96 1.66 -2.89
N ILE A 22 9.39 2.20 -3.96
CA ILE A 22 10.09 3.04 -4.93
C ILE A 22 9.87 4.52 -4.64
N LYS A 23 8.63 4.90 -4.30
CA LYS A 23 8.22 6.29 -4.10
C LYS A 23 6.98 6.33 -3.20
N VAL A 24 6.87 7.38 -2.38
CA VAL A 24 5.72 7.62 -1.51
C VAL A 24 5.27 9.07 -1.69
N GLU A 25 4.01 9.26 -2.04
CA GLU A 25 3.40 10.57 -2.22
C GLU A 25 2.23 10.75 -1.26
N ILE A 26 2.10 11.96 -0.75
CA ILE A 26 0.93 12.43 -0.03
C ILE A 26 0.29 13.54 -0.86
N SER A 27 -0.93 13.30 -1.32
CA SER A 27 -1.73 14.28 -2.05
C SER A 27 -2.88 14.79 -1.19
N TYR A 28 -3.13 16.09 -1.25
CA TYR A 28 -4.20 16.77 -0.54
C TYR A 28 -5.29 17.17 -1.52
N LYS A 29 -6.52 16.65 -1.34
CA LYS A 29 -7.62 16.84 -2.29
C LYS A 29 -8.07 18.30 -2.38
N PHE A 30 -8.12 19.00 -1.26
CA PHE A 30 -8.57 20.40 -1.23
C PHE A 30 -7.53 21.36 -1.81
N SER A 31 -6.26 21.27 -1.37
CA SER A 31 -5.21 22.19 -1.81
C SER A 31 -4.60 21.80 -3.17
N LYS A 32 -4.81 20.55 -3.63
CA LYS A 32 -4.16 19.96 -4.81
C LYS A 32 -2.63 19.95 -4.72
N GLN A 33 -2.08 20.03 -3.51
CA GLN A 33 -0.67 19.88 -3.25
C GLN A 33 -0.32 18.39 -3.18
N THR A 34 0.89 18.06 -3.64
CA THR A 34 1.48 16.73 -3.49
C THR A 34 2.88 16.87 -2.90
N ASP A 35 3.12 16.18 -1.80
CA ASP A 35 4.41 16.10 -1.13
C ASP A 35 4.98 14.69 -1.27
N GLU A 36 6.31 14.58 -1.33
CA GLU A 36 7.01 13.30 -1.34
C GLU A 36 7.62 13.00 0.04
N ILE A 37 7.50 11.75 0.51
CA ILE A 37 8.11 11.30 1.76
C ILE A 37 9.20 10.27 1.47
N GLY A 38 10.28 10.34 2.25
CA GLY A 38 11.35 9.36 2.21
C GLY A 38 10.86 7.92 2.48
N LYS A 39 11.32 6.98 1.67
CA LYS A 39 10.87 5.57 1.70
C LYS A 39 11.12 4.91 3.06
N GLU A 40 12.27 5.18 3.67
CA GLU A 40 12.64 4.65 4.99
C GLU A 40 11.69 5.18 6.09
N THR A 41 11.36 6.47 6.03
CA THR A 41 10.38 7.09 6.93
C THR A 41 9.02 6.43 6.79
N PHE A 42 8.56 6.21 5.55
CA PHE A 42 7.32 5.50 5.29
C PHE A 42 7.36 4.08 5.86
N ILE A 43 8.38 3.28 5.55
CA ILE A 43 8.50 1.89 6.03
C ILE A 43 8.45 1.84 7.56
N LYS A 44 9.22 2.71 8.23
CA LYS A 44 9.22 2.80 9.70
C LYS A 44 7.83 3.11 10.26
N ASN A 45 7.18 4.14 9.73
CA ASN A 45 5.85 4.56 10.20
C ASN A 45 4.77 3.52 9.88
N PHE A 46 4.86 2.89 8.70
CA PHE A 46 3.93 1.86 8.26
C PHE A 46 4.04 0.59 9.10
N SER A 47 5.26 0.15 9.43
CA SER A 47 5.47 -0.97 10.34
C SER A 47 4.97 -0.66 11.75
N PHE A 48 5.07 0.58 12.23
CA PHE A 48 4.44 0.99 13.49
C PHE A 48 2.91 0.95 13.40
N LEU A 49 2.32 1.54 12.36
CA LEU A 49 0.88 1.50 12.10
C LEU A 49 0.36 0.06 12.05
N SER A 50 1.06 -0.86 11.38
CA SER A 50 0.64 -2.26 11.28
C SER A 50 0.50 -2.98 12.63
N LYS A 51 1.16 -2.48 13.68
CA LYS A 51 1.10 -3.02 15.05
C LYS A 51 0.08 -2.32 15.94
N SER A 52 -0.64 -1.31 15.42
CA SER A 52 -1.57 -0.48 16.19
C SER A 52 -2.96 -1.13 16.39
N GLY A 53 -3.18 -2.35 15.89
CA GLY A 53 -4.43 -3.08 16.03
C GLY A 53 -5.59 -2.39 15.31
N MET A 54 -6.64 -2.04 16.04
CA MET A 54 -7.88 -1.43 15.50
C MET A 54 -7.63 -0.23 14.59
N PHE A 55 -6.61 0.60 14.88
CA PHE A 55 -6.28 1.74 14.03
C PHE A 55 -5.74 1.33 12.65
N ALA A 56 -5.00 0.23 12.57
CA ALA A 56 -4.51 -0.32 11.30
C ALA A 56 -5.66 -0.89 10.45
N ASP A 57 -6.67 -1.45 11.10
CA ASP A 57 -7.82 -2.10 10.46
C ASP A 57 -8.83 -1.09 9.89
N MET A 58 -8.84 0.15 10.40
CA MET A 58 -9.69 1.23 9.88
C MET A 58 -9.21 1.81 8.55
N ILE A 59 -7.96 1.55 8.14
CA ILE A 59 -7.36 2.17 6.96
C ILE A 59 -7.80 1.44 5.68
N ASP A 60 -8.33 2.21 4.73
CA ASP A 60 -8.90 1.72 3.48
C ASP A 60 -7.83 1.53 2.39
N TRP A 61 -7.07 0.43 2.48
CA TRP A 61 -6.05 0.16 1.48
C TRP A 61 -6.61 -0.47 0.21
N HIS A 62 -6.19 0.10 -0.92
CA HIS A 62 -6.42 -0.41 -2.25
C HIS A 62 -5.09 -0.62 -2.97
N TYR A 63 -5.06 -1.57 -3.89
CA TYR A 63 -3.89 -1.81 -4.72
C TYR A 63 -4.28 -2.13 -6.16
N GLU A 64 -3.37 -1.83 -7.08
CA GLU A 64 -3.46 -2.26 -8.46
C GLU A 64 -2.08 -2.51 -9.07
N LYS A 65 -2.03 -3.45 -10.00
CA LYS A 65 -0.86 -3.65 -10.86
C LYS A 65 -0.81 -2.54 -11.91
N ARG A 66 0.37 -2.02 -12.19
CA ARG A 66 0.54 -0.95 -13.18
C ARG A 66 0.30 -1.50 -14.59
N HIS A 67 -0.52 -0.82 -15.39
CA HIS A 67 -0.97 -1.31 -16.71
C HIS A 67 0.17 -1.71 -17.67
N ASN A 68 1.34 -1.07 -17.55
CA ASN A 68 2.48 -1.28 -18.45
C ASN A 68 3.64 -2.05 -17.80
N SER A 69 3.44 -2.64 -16.61
CA SER A 69 4.51 -3.37 -15.93
C SER A 69 3.96 -4.49 -15.07
N ASP A 70 4.43 -5.69 -15.35
CA ASP A 70 4.11 -6.86 -14.52
C ASP A 70 4.85 -6.89 -13.18
N ARG A 71 5.74 -5.92 -12.96
CA ARG A 71 6.60 -5.85 -11.77
C ARG A 71 6.37 -4.58 -10.95
N GLU A 72 5.37 -3.77 -11.27
CA GLU A 72 5.07 -2.55 -10.52
C GLU A 72 3.64 -2.57 -10.01
N TYR A 73 3.50 -2.14 -8.76
CA TYR A 73 2.23 -2.04 -8.06
C TYR A 73 2.07 -0.62 -7.52
N ILE A 74 0.83 -0.17 -7.45
CA ILE A 74 0.45 1.06 -6.77
C ILE A 74 -0.48 0.67 -5.65
N ILE A 75 -0.20 1.14 -4.45
CA ILE A 75 -1.12 1.06 -3.32
C ILE A 75 -1.57 2.47 -2.96
N ASP A 76 -2.84 2.60 -2.58
CA ASP A 76 -3.38 3.88 -2.12
C ASP A 76 -4.36 3.70 -0.96
N SER A 77 -4.47 4.73 -0.13
CA SER A 77 -5.53 4.90 0.85
C SER A 77 -6.05 6.33 0.79
N GLY A 78 -7.35 6.49 1.02
CA GLY A 78 -8.02 7.79 0.99
C GLY A 78 -8.57 8.19 -0.37
N SER A 79 -8.13 7.61 -1.50
CA SER A 79 -8.59 8.02 -2.84
C SER A 79 -10.10 7.82 -3.04
N LEU A 80 -10.64 6.72 -2.51
CA LEU A 80 -12.07 6.39 -2.55
C LEU A 80 -12.84 6.85 -1.31
N ASN A 81 -12.15 7.38 -0.29
CA ASN A 81 -12.77 7.88 0.93
C ASN A 81 -13.18 9.35 0.78
N GLY A 82 -14.48 9.61 0.66
CA GLY A 82 -15.02 10.98 0.56
C GLY A 82 -14.80 11.87 1.80
N TYR A 83 -14.46 11.27 2.95
CA TYR A 83 -14.21 11.98 4.20
C TYR A 83 -12.73 12.26 4.47
N SER A 84 -11.82 11.66 3.69
CA SER A 84 -10.38 11.95 3.79
C SER A 84 -9.99 13.04 2.81
N ASP A 85 -9.32 14.09 3.29
CA ASP A 85 -8.61 15.05 2.43
C ASP A 85 -7.29 14.46 1.90
N ILE A 86 -6.67 13.57 2.68
CA ILE A 86 -5.35 13.02 2.38
C ILE A 86 -5.49 11.75 1.54
N ILE A 87 -4.66 11.64 0.51
CA ILE A 87 -4.41 10.42 -0.25
C ILE A 87 -2.96 10.04 -0.07
N ILE A 88 -2.69 8.87 0.48
CA ILE A 88 -1.36 8.29 0.52
C ILE A 88 -1.24 7.36 -0.68
N THR A 89 -0.26 7.61 -1.56
CA THR A 89 0.03 6.76 -2.71
C THR A 89 1.44 6.23 -2.60
N VAL A 90 1.61 4.91 -2.73
CA VAL A 90 2.92 4.27 -2.66
C VAL A 90 3.14 3.44 -3.91
N TYR A 91 4.28 3.69 -4.55
CA TYR A 91 4.74 2.97 -5.73
C TYR A 91 5.68 1.86 -5.29
N LEU A 92 5.34 0.64 -5.67
CA LEU A 92 6.03 -0.58 -5.27
C LEU A 92 6.57 -1.30 -6.51
N ARG A 93 7.69 -2.01 -6.34
CA ARG A 93 8.26 -2.90 -7.36
C ARG A 93 8.52 -4.28 -6.79
N VAL A 94 8.28 -5.31 -7.60
CA VAL A 94 8.65 -6.69 -7.29
C VAL A 94 10.15 -6.79 -7.13
N ALA A 95 10.60 -7.24 -5.95
CA ALA A 95 12.01 -7.44 -5.67
C ALA A 95 12.66 -8.43 -6.65
N ASP A 96 13.97 -8.37 -6.79
CA ASP A 96 14.67 -9.21 -7.75
C ASP A 96 14.63 -10.70 -7.36
N GLY A 97 14.28 -11.54 -8.33
CA GLY A 97 14.14 -12.98 -8.13
C GLY A 97 12.81 -13.44 -7.52
N VAL A 98 11.85 -12.54 -7.29
CA VAL A 98 10.53 -12.87 -6.74
C VAL A 98 9.51 -13.12 -7.86
N ASP A 99 8.72 -14.20 -7.74
CA ASP A 99 7.60 -14.50 -8.63
C ASP A 99 6.34 -13.68 -8.24
N GLY A 100 5.64 -13.15 -9.25
CA GLY A 100 4.50 -12.25 -9.07
C GLY A 100 3.21 -12.93 -8.61
N GLU A 101 3.02 -14.23 -8.89
CA GLU A 101 1.79 -14.94 -8.48
C GLU A 101 1.65 -15.06 -6.94
N ASP A 102 2.77 -15.19 -6.24
CA ASP A 102 2.79 -15.26 -4.77
C ASP A 102 2.45 -13.92 -4.11
N ILE A 103 2.69 -12.82 -4.82
CA ILE A 103 2.41 -11.46 -4.34
C ILE A 103 0.91 -11.20 -4.34
N GLU A 104 0.21 -11.51 -5.43
CA GLU A 104 -1.24 -11.33 -5.54
C GLU A 104 -2.00 -12.11 -4.46
N LYS A 105 -1.61 -13.37 -4.20
CA LYS A 105 -2.23 -14.19 -3.13
C LYS A 105 -2.05 -13.57 -1.75
N LYS A 106 -0.91 -12.94 -1.47
CA LYS A 106 -0.62 -12.28 -0.19
C LYS A 106 -1.29 -10.91 -0.04
N LEU A 107 -1.49 -10.20 -1.16
CA LEU A 107 -2.14 -8.89 -1.19
C LEU A 107 -3.66 -8.96 -1.16
N LEU A 108 -4.27 -9.97 -1.78
CA LEU A 108 -5.72 -10.15 -1.77
C LEU A 108 -6.25 -10.22 -0.34
N LEU A 109 -7.19 -9.33 0.00
CA LEU A 109 -7.98 -9.44 1.23
C LEU A 109 -8.58 -10.84 1.30
N GLN A 110 -8.10 -11.66 2.24
CA GLN A 110 -8.72 -12.92 2.57
C GLN A 110 -9.72 -12.59 3.68
N GLU A 111 -11.00 -12.74 3.42
CA GLU A 111 -12.00 -12.80 4.48
C GLU A 111 -11.69 -14.06 5.29
N SER A 112 -10.90 -13.91 6.34
CA SER A 112 -10.84 -14.94 7.37
C SER A 112 -12.22 -14.95 8.04
N GLU A 113 -12.94 -16.05 7.84
CA GLU A 113 -14.16 -16.38 8.60
C GLU A 113 -13.88 -16.10 10.08
N LYS A 114 -14.60 -15.14 10.64
CA LYS A 114 -14.60 -14.87 12.08
C LYS A 114 -15.46 -15.91 12.80
#